data_AF-A0A1Y1YVF3-F1
#
_entry.id   AF-A0A1Y1YVF3-F1
#
_cell.length_a   1.000
_cell.length_b   1.000
_cell.length_c   1.000
_cell.angle_alpha   90.00
_cell.angle_beta   90.00
_cell.angle_gamma   90.00
#
_symmetry.space_group_name_H-M   'P 1'
#
loop_
_entity.id
_entity.type
_entity.pdbx_description
1 polymer ?
#
loop_
_entity_poly.entity_id
_entity_poly.type
_entity_poly.pdbx_seq_one_letter_code
_entity_poly.pdbx_strand_id
1 'polypeptide(L)'
;MQCYTEVAPPTAVSHALQIPLLSSKANNLVVAKNSLLQVFELRSTVTEVPTAGEGETGNVAPHFDSEVADVPFQRTEHTGKLILIGEYPLAGTVLSLARVKVLHAKSRGEALLIAFRDAKLGLVEWNPETYNLHTISIHYYEKQEQSGAPWDADVSDTHNFLTADPSSRCATLKFGANKLAILPFRQ
;
A
#
# COMPACT_ATOMS: atom_id res chain seq x y z
N MET A 1 24.08 -2.30 28.48
CA MET A 1 22.85 -2.91 27.91
C MET A 1 22.03 -1.78 27.34
N GLN A 2 21.74 -1.78 26.04
CA GLN A 2 20.91 -0.77 25.39
C GLN A 2 19.61 -1.45 24.94
N CYS A 3 18.47 -0.84 25.23
CA CYS A 3 17.15 -1.31 24.80
C CYS A 3 16.56 -0.28 23.83
N TYR A 4 16.08 -0.73 22.68
CA TYR A 4 15.41 0.11 21.70
C TYR A 4 13.90 0.09 21.93
N THR A 5 13.25 1.26 21.83
CA THR A 5 11.80 1.39 21.80
C THR A 5 11.42 2.48 20.79
N GLU A 6 10.38 2.23 20.00
CA GLU A 6 9.88 3.18 19.02
C GLU A 6 8.87 4.12 19.70
N VAL A 7 9.15 5.43 19.71
CA VAL A 7 8.30 6.43 20.37
C VAL A 7 7.12 6.83 19.49
N ALA A 8 7.31 6.88 18.17
CA ALA A 8 6.28 7.20 17.20
C ALA A 8 6.49 6.36 15.94
N PRO A 9 5.43 5.77 15.37
CA PRO A 9 5.53 4.96 14.16
C PRO A 9 5.91 5.82 12.94
N PRO A 10 6.54 5.21 11.90
CA PRO A 10 6.85 5.92 10.67
C PRO A 10 5.57 6.39 9.98
N THR A 11 5.56 7.64 9.52
CA THR A 11 4.39 8.26 8.86
C THR A 11 4.56 8.40 7.36
N ALA A 12 5.80 8.53 6.88
CA ALA A 12 6.12 8.70 5.48
C ALA A 12 5.79 7.44 4.67
N VAL A 13 4.98 7.61 3.62
CA VAL A 13 4.64 6.52 2.69
C VAL A 13 5.81 6.32 1.73
N SER A 14 6.38 5.11 1.73
CA SER A 14 7.43 4.74 0.77
C SER A 14 6.85 4.02 -0.44
N HIS A 15 5.87 3.15 -0.24
CA HIS A 15 5.25 2.38 -1.32
C HIS A 15 3.74 2.27 -1.12
N ALA A 16 3.01 2.19 -2.23
CA ALA A 16 1.59 1.93 -2.22
C ALA A 16 1.23 0.98 -3.36
N LEU A 17 0.27 0.09 -3.10
CA LEU A 17 -0.22 -0.89 -4.07
C LEU A 17 -1.72 -1.06 -3.90
N GLN A 18 -2.47 -0.87 -4.98
CA GLN A 18 -3.86 -1.29 -5.05
C GLN A 18 -3.91 -2.80 -5.33
N ILE A 19 -4.69 -3.56 -4.57
CA ILE A 19 -4.82 -5.02 -4.72
C ILE A 19 -6.16 -5.51 -4.17
N PRO A 20 -6.84 -6.49 -4.80
CA PRO A 20 -8.02 -7.14 -4.22
C PRO A 20 -7.59 -8.14 -3.13
N LEU A 21 -7.27 -7.63 -1.94
CA LEU A 21 -6.66 -8.41 -0.86
C LEU A 21 -7.70 -9.12 0.02
N LEU A 22 -8.71 -8.38 0.48
CA LEU A 22 -9.71 -8.88 1.43
C LEU A 22 -10.73 -9.84 0.79
N SER A 23 -10.97 -9.68 -0.50
CA SER A 23 -11.91 -10.45 -1.32
C SER A 23 -11.60 -10.22 -2.80
N SER A 24 -12.01 -11.14 -3.67
CA SER A 24 -11.81 -11.04 -5.13
C SER A 24 -12.38 -9.76 -5.78
N LYS A 25 -13.37 -9.13 -5.15
CA LYS A 25 -14.00 -7.88 -5.63
C LYS A 25 -13.61 -6.65 -4.82
N ALA A 26 -12.84 -6.82 -3.75
CA ALA A 26 -12.45 -5.71 -2.90
C ALA A 26 -11.48 -4.79 -3.62
N ASN A 27 -11.56 -3.49 -3.30
CA ASN A 27 -10.61 -2.51 -3.76
C ASN A 27 -9.81 -2.01 -2.54
N ASN A 28 -8.69 -2.68 -2.27
CA ASN A 28 -7.85 -2.34 -1.12
C ASN A 28 -6.61 -1.57 -1.57
N LEU A 29 -6.25 -0.58 -0.76
CA LEU A 29 -5.01 0.16 -0.89
C LEU A 29 -4.06 -0.31 0.22
N VAL A 30 -2.98 -0.96 -0.16
CA VAL A 30 -1.90 -1.34 0.74
C VAL A 30 -0.84 -0.24 0.71
N VAL A 31 -0.43 0.24 1.87
CA VAL A 31 0.53 1.33 2.04
C VAL A 31 1.65 0.84 2.94
N ALA A 32 2.89 0.88 2.44
CA ALA A 32 4.07 0.65 3.26
C ALA A 32 4.70 1.98 3.66
N LYS A 33 5.01 2.09 4.95
CA LYS A 33 5.70 3.20 5.60
C LYS A 33 6.95 2.65 6.26
N ASN A 34 8.02 2.50 5.48
CA ASN A 34 9.28 1.93 5.94
C ASN A 34 9.10 0.52 6.57
N SER A 35 8.99 0.40 7.89
CA SER A 35 8.75 -0.84 8.65
C SER A 35 7.29 -1.07 9.05
N LEU A 36 6.33 -0.25 8.58
CA LEU A 36 4.91 -0.39 8.91
C LEU A 36 4.10 -0.63 7.64
N LEU A 37 3.22 -1.63 7.65
CA LEU A 37 2.30 -1.92 6.55
C LEU A 37 0.87 -1.63 7.00
N GLN A 38 0.13 -0.86 6.20
CA GLN A 38 -1.26 -0.53 6.45
C GLN A 38 -2.12 -0.98 5.26
N VAL A 39 -3.30 -1.54 5.56
CA VAL A 39 -4.29 -1.94 4.56
C VAL A 39 -5.51 -1.05 4.72
N PHE A 40 -5.91 -0.39 3.64
CA PHE A 40 -7.07 0.48 3.59
C PHE A 40 -8.14 -0.06 2.64
N GLU A 41 -9.40 0.21 2.96
CA GLU A 41 -10.53 0.11 2.05
C GLU A 41 -10.92 1.51 1.58
N LEU A 42 -11.11 1.68 0.27
CA LEU A 42 -11.58 2.94 -0.30
C LEU A 42 -13.12 2.97 -0.28
N ARG A 43 -13.70 3.93 0.45
CA ARG A 43 -15.15 4.21 0.39
C ARG A 43 -15.42 5.54 -0.28
N SER A 44 -16.33 5.52 -1.26
CA SER A 44 -16.90 6.74 -1.84
C SER A 44 -17.97 7.30 -0.90
N THR A 45 -17.89 8.58 -0.59
CA THR A 45 -18.88 9.34 0.17
C THR A 45 -19.47 10.41 -0.73
N VAL A 46 -20.80 10.47 -0.78
CA VAL A 46 -21.53 11.54 -1.47
C VAL A 46 -21.95 12.52 -0.39
N THR A 47 -21.46 13.75 -0.50
CA THR A 47 -21.79 14.81 0.46
C THR A 47 -22.68 15.81 -0.27
N GLU A 48 -23.89 16.02 0.23
CA GLU A 48 -24.74 17.11 -0.22
C GLU A 48 -24.26 18.38 0.50
N VAL A 49 -23.66 19.30 -0.26
CA VAL A 49 -23.25 20.59 0.29
C VAL A 49 -24.50 21.45 0.41
N PRO A 50 -24.94 21.85 1.61
CA PRO A 50 -26.03 22.81 1.73
C PRO A 50 -25.56 24.13 1.11
N THR A 51 -26.32 24.64 0.14
CA THR A 51 -26.15 26.01 -0.36
C THR A 51 -26.22 26.95 0.83
N ALA A 52 -25.16 27.73 1.06
CA ALA A 52 -25.12 28.74 2.10
C ALA A 52 -26.21 29.80 1.81
N GLY A 53 -27.39 29.59 2.39
CA GLY A 53 -28.50 30.52 2.38
C GLY A 53 -28.75 31.04 3.80
N GLU A 54 -28.43 32.32 3.98
CA GLU A 54 -29.01 33.26 4.95
C GLU A 54 -28.61 33.17 6.44
N GLY A 55 -27.66 34.03 6.81
CA GLY A 55 -27.47 34.58 8.14
C GLY A 55 -26.83 35.97 8.03
N GLU A 56 -27.60 37.01 8.31
CA GLU A 56 -27.33 38.44 8.06
C GLU A 56 -26.05 39.00 8.71
N THR A 57 -25.28 39.82 7.98
CA THR A 57 -25.03 41.24 8.34
C THR A 57 -24.22 41.98 7.26
N GLY A 58 -24.92 42.91 6.58
CA GLY A 58 -24.43 44.18 6.04
C GLY A 58 -23.22 44.20 5.12
N ASN A 59 -23.45 44.34 3.81
CA ASN A 59 -22.78 45.35 2.99
C ASN A 59 -23.53 45.61 1.67
N VAL A 60 -23.54 46.88 1.29
CA VAL A 60 -24.39 47.56 0.29
C VAL A 60 -24.17 47.03 -1.13
N ALA A 61 -25.28 46.80 -1.85
CA ALA A 61 -25.31 46.40 -3.26
C ALA A 61 -24.74 47.46 -4.22
N PRO A 62 -24.41 47.06 -5.46
CA PRO A 62 -24.92 47.78 -6.61
C PRO A 62 -25.91 46.88 -7.37
N HIS A 63 -27.05 47.49 -7.68
CA HIS A 63 -28.19 46.91 -8.35
C HIS A 63 -27.88 46.62 -9.82
N PHE A 64 -28.03 45.35 -10.24
CA PHE A 64 -28.19 44.96 -11.64
C PHE A 64 -29.40 44.02 -11.74
N ASP A 65 -30.49 44.53 -12.31
CA ASP A 65 -31.67 43.77 -12.68
C ASP A 65 -31.32 42.75 -13.78
N SER A 66 -31.35 41.46 -13.43
CA SER A 66 -31.48 40.38 -14.42
C SER A 66 -32.32 39.28 -13.81
N GLU A 67 -33.59 39.23 -14.20
CA GLU A 67 -34.54 38.17 -13.84
C GLU A 67 -34.14 36.85 -14.50
N VAL A 68 -33.26 36.10 -13.85
CA VAL A 68 -33.06 34.68 -14.13
C VAL A 68 -33.29 33.96 -12.81
N ALA A 69 -34.36 33.17 -12.74
CA ALA A 69 -34.69 32.36 -11.56
C ALA A 69 -33.47 31.51 -11.17
N ASP A 70 -32.92 31.79 -9.97
CA ASP A 70 -31.87 30.99 -9.36
C ASP A 70 -32.42 29.58 -9.09
N VAL A 71 -32.17 28.67 -10.03
CA VAL A 71 -32.37 27.25 -9.80
C VAL A 71 -31.28 26.82 -8.83
N PRO A 72 -31.59 26.33 -7.61
CA PRO A 72 -30.56 25.95 -6.66
C PRO A 72 -29.76 24.79 -7.26
N PHE A 73 -28.52 25.08 -7.68
CA PHE A 73 -27.56 24.06 -8.09
C PHE A 73 -27.11 23.31 -6.83
N GLN A 74 -27.80 22.20 -6.53
CA GLN A 74 -27.39 21.27 -5.49
C GLN A 74 -26.07 20.62 -5.92
N ARG A 75 -24.95 21.12 -5.40
CA ARG A 75 -23.61 20.64 -5.75
C ARG A 75 -23.35 19.32 -5.02
N THR A 76 -23.58 18.20 -5.72
CA THR A 76 -23.21 16.88 -5.23
C THR A 76 -21.70 16.71 -5.28
N GLU A 77 -21.03 16.66 -4.13
CA GLU A 77 -19.59 16.40 -4.07
C GLU A 77 -19.30 14.92 -3.82
N HIS A 78 -18.62 14.28 -4.76
CA HIS A 78 -18.11 12.93 -4.62
C HIS A 78 -16.73 12.96 -3.97
N THR A 79 -16.65 12.62 -2.69
CA THR A 79 -15.41 12.52 -1.94
C THR A 79 -15.05 11.05 -1.68
N GLY A 80 -13.76 10.78 -1.45
CA GLY A 80 -13.27 9.44 -1.11
C GLY A 80 -12.66 9.41 0.28
N LYS A 81 -12.96 8.38 1.06
CA LYS A 81 -12.36 8.14 2.38
C LYS A 81 -11.59 6.82 2.38
N LEU A 82 -10.36 6.86 2.90
CA LEU A 82 -9.60 5.65 3.21
C LEU A 82 -9.94 5.18 4.62
N ILE A 83 -10.41 3.94 4.73
CA ILE A 83 -10.73 3.29 6.01
C ILE A 83 -9.62 2.31 6.32
N LEU A 84 -8.91 2.51 7.43
CA LEU A 84 -7.87 1.59 7.88
C LEU A 84 -8.51 0.29 8.35
N ILE A 85 -8.15 -0.82 7.71
CA ILE A 85 -8.62 -2.17 8.03
C ILE A 85 -7.64 -2.85 8.98
N GLY A 86 -6.34 -2.67 8.75
CA GLY A 86 -5.31 -3.31 9.56
C GLY A 86 -3.97 -2.61 9.42
N GLU A 87 -3.17 -2.70 10.48
CA GLU A 87 -1.83 -2.18 10.57
C GLU A 87 -0.90 -3.26 11.11
N TYR A 88 0.26 -3.42 10.47
CA TYR A 88 1.19 -4.50 10.71
C TYR A 88 2.63 -3.97 10.80
N PRO A 89 3.24 -3.96 11.99
CA PRO A 89 4.67 -3.70 12.10
C PRO A 89 5.45 -4.86 11.46
N LEU A 90 6.45 -4.52 10.67
CA LEU A 90 7.30 -5.44 9.93
C LEU A 90 8.73 -5.39 10.47
N ALA A 91 9.35 -6.56 10.58
CA ALA A 91 10.75 -6.69 10.99
C ALA A 91 11.71 -6.42 9.81
N GLY A 92 11.71 -5.20 9.30
CA GLY A 92 12.59 -4.77 8.22
C GLY A 92 12.06 -3.57 7.45
N THR A 93 12.90 -2.98 6.61
CA THR A 93 12.52 -1.87 5.72
C THR A 93 11.92 -2.41 4.43
N VAL A 94 10.67 -2.04 4.13
CA VAL A 94 10.01 -2.39 2.87
C VAL A 94 10.69 -1.65 1.71
N LEU A 95 11.18 -2.44 0.76
CA LEU A 95 11.83 -2.00 -0.46
C LEU A 95 10.86 -1.89 -1.63
N SER A 96 9.88 -2.80 -1.73
CA SER A 96 8.91 -2.81 -2.83
C SER A 96 7.74 -3.73 -2.52
N LEU A 97 6.61 -3.48 -3.17
CA LEU A 97 5.39 -4.29 -3.06
C LEU A 97 4.99 -4.80 -4.45
N ALA A 98 4.46 -6.02 -4.53
CA ALA A 98 3.89 -6.55 -5.76
C ALA A 98 2.64 -7.39 -5.48
N ARG A 99 1.71 -7.40 -6.44
CA ARG A 99 0.53 -8.27 -6.40
C ARG A 99 0.84 -9.62 -7.03
N VAL A 100 0.33 -10.69 -6.45
CA VAL A 100 0.52 -12.07 -6.94
C VAL A 100 -0.80 -12.83 -6.84
N LYS A 101 -1.27 -13.37 -7.96
CA LYS A 101 -2.40 -14.31 -7.98
C LYS A 101 -1.92 -15.68 -7.52
N VAL A 102 -2.50 -16.19 -6.44
CA VAL A 102 -2.23 -17.53 -5.92
C VAL A 102 -3.47 -18.40 -6.09
N LEU A 103 -3.28 -19.68 -6.41
CA LEU A 103 -4.35 -20.63 -6.76
C LEU A 103 -5.43 -20.81 -5.68
N HIS A 104 -5.03 -20.84 -4.41
CA HIS A 104 -5.90 -21.20 -3.29
C HIS A 104 -5.83 -20.17 -2.17
N ALA A 105 -6.00 -18.88 -2.51
CA ALA A 105 -6.05 -17.81 -1.51
C ALA A 105 -7.27 -17.98 -0.59
N LYS A 106 -7.07 -17.90 0.73
CA LYS A 106 -8.17 -18.04 1.71
C LYS A 106 -9.27 -17.00 1.52
N SER A 107 -8.89 -15.76 1.20
CA SER A 107 -9.83 -14.66 0.94
C SER A 107 -10.46 -14.70 -0.47
N ARG A 108 -10.03 -15.63 -1.34
CA ARG A 108 -10.24 -15.59 -2.80
C ARG A 108 -9.71 -14.31 -3.47
N GLY A 109 -8.98 -13.48 -2.74
CA GLY A 109 -8.27 -12.31 -3.25
C GLY A 109 -6.91 -12.68 -3.83
N GLU A 110 -6.10 -11.65 -4.07
CA GLU A 110 -4.70 -11.77 -4.46
C GLU A 110 -3.79 -11.70 -3.23
N ALA A 111 -2.63 -12.37 -3.33
CA ALA A 111 -1.58 -12.32 -2.32
C ALA A 111 -0.68 -11.10 -2.53
N LEU A 112 -0.11 -10.61 -1.44
CA LEU A 112 0.84 -9.51 -1.41
C LEU A 112 2.26 -10.07 -1.29
N LEU A 113 3.13 -9.71 -2.22
CA LEU A 113 4.55 -9.97 -2.14
C LEU A 113 5.27 -8.70 -1.66
N ILE A 114 6.00 -8.83 -0.56
CA ILE A 114 6.74 -7.75 0.09
C ILE A 114 8.23 -8.04 -0.08
N ALA A 115 8.97 -7.11 -0.69
CA ALA A 115 10.43 -7.13 -0.69
C ALA A 115 10.97 -6.22 0.41
N PHE A 116 12.03 -6.66 1.06
CA PHE A 116 12.75 -5.89 2.06
C PHE A 116 14.15 -5.51 1.57
N ARG A 117 14.71 -4.46 2.18
CA ARG A 117 16.03 -3.91 1.83
C ARG A 117 17.16 -4.94 1.88
N ASP A 118 17.09 -5.89 2.82
CA ASP A 118 18.13 -6.91 3.06
C ASP A 118 17.96 -8.16 2.20
N ALA A 119 17.49 -8.01 0.95
CA ALA A 119 17.24 -9.11 0.02
C ALA A 119 16.36 -10.25 0.60
N LYS A 120 15.26 -9.86 1.25
CA LYS A 120 14.23 -10.79 1.76
C LYS A 120 12.93 -10.59 0.99
N LEU A 121 12.22 -11.68 0.75
CA LEU A 121 10.85 -11.65 0.22
C LEU A 121 9.90 -12.32 1.21
N GLY A 122 8.74 -11.71 1.45
CA GLY A 122 7.62 -12.30 2.18
C GLY A 122 6.38 -12.33 1.29
N LEU A 123 5.82 -13.52 1.05
CA LEU A 123 4.53 -13.69 0.39
C LEU A 123 3.45 -13.88 1.46
N VAL A 124 2.48 -12.97 1.50
CA VAL A 124 1.41 -12.97 2.49
C VAL A 124 0.03 -12.94 1.84
N GLU A 125 -0.97 -13.52 2.46
CA GLU A 125 -2.38 -13.48 2.05
C GLU A 125 -3.26 -12.96 3.18
N TRP A 126 -4.47 -12.51 2.85
CA TRP A 126 -5.49 -12.21 3.85
C TRP A 126 -6.18 -13.49 4.32
N ASN A 127 -6.28 -13.66 5.64
CA ASN A 127 -7.12 -14.68 6.24
C ASN A 127 -8.42 -14.05 6.79
N PRO A 128 -9.59 -14.31 6.17
CA PRO A 128 -10.86 -13.75 6.61
C PRO A 128 -11.36 -14.30 7.95
N GLU A 129 -10.90 -15.47 8.38
CA GLU A 129 -11.31 -16.07 9.66
C GLU A 129 -10.64 -15.37 10.84
N THR A 130 -9.37 -15.02 10.69
CA THR A 130 -8.58 -14.37 11.74
C THR A 130 -8.50 -12.85 11.60
N TYR A 131 -9.08 -12.30 10.53
CA TYR A 131 -8.98 -10.88 10.15
C TYR A 131 -7.54 -10.36 10.19
N ASN A 132 -6.60 -11.14 9.65
CA ASN A 132 -5.16 -10.85 9.73
C ASN A 132 -4.43 -11.31 8.46
N LEU A 133 -3.23 -10.79 8.24
CA LEU A 133 -2.31 -11.28 7.23
C LEU A 133 -1.66 -12.59 7.69
N HIS A 134 -1.66 -13.57 6.79
CA HIS A 134 -1.03 -14.85 6.99
C HIS A 134 0.15 -15.00 6.03
N THR A 135 1.31 -15.38 6.55
CA THR A 135 2.51 -15.60 5.74
C THR A 135 2.44 -16.96 5.04
N ILE A 136 2.45 -16.94 3.71
CA ILE A 136 2.51 -18.14 2.88
C ILE A 136 3.94 -18.65 2.79
N SER A 137 4.91 -17.76 2.52
CA SER A 137 6.32 -18.12 2.42
C SER A 137 7.25 -16.94 2.69
N ILE A 138 8.47 -17.24 3.12
CA ILE A 138 9.55 -16.27 3.31
C ILE A 138 10.79 -16.78 2.60
N HIS A 139 11.49 -15.92 1.86
CA HIS A 139 12.70 -16.24 1.11
C HIS A 139 13.83 -15.29 1.52
N TYR A 140 14.97 -15.85 1.93
CA TYR A 140 16.16 -15.11 2.33
C TYR A 140 17.25 -15.29 1.28
N TYR A 141 17.71 -14.19 0.69
CA TYR A 141 18.81 -14.19 -0.28
C TYR A 141 20.09 -13.51 0.23
N GLU A 142 20.06 -12.99 1.46
CA GLU A 142 21.26 -12.58 2.21
C GLU A 142 22.05 -13.81 2.65
N LYS A 143 23.04 -14.25 1.87
CA LYS A 143 24.02 -15.24 2.35
C LYS A 143 25.40 -14.60 2.41
N GLN A 144 26.08 -14.77 3.55
CA GLN A 144 27.39 -14.20 3.83
C GLN A 144 28.48 -14.75 2.88
N GLU A 145 28.36 -16.01 2.45
CA GLU A 145 29.24 -16.61 1.42
C GLU A 145 29.06 -16.01 0.02
N GLN A 146 27.99 -15.24 -0.19
CA GLN A 146 27.78 -14.50 -1.43
C GLN A 146 28.21 -13.04 -1.29
N SER A 147 28.65 -12.59 -0.11
CA SER A 147 29.27 -11.27 0.00
C SER A 147 30.52 -11.33 -0.88
N GLY A 148 30.61 -10.42 -1.84
CA GLY A 148 31.67 -10.44 -2.82
C GLY A 148 33.00 -10.06 -2.20
N ALA A 149 33.80 -9.27 -2.89
CA ALA A 149 35.04 -8.83 -2.29
C ALA A 149 34.77 -7.96 -1.05
N PRO A 150 35.70 -7.87 -0.07
CA PRO A 150 35.52 -7.04 1.13
C PRO A 150 35.29 -5.54 0.86
N TRP A 151 35.51 -5.08 -0.37
CA TRP A 151 35.29 -3.71 -0.84
C TRP A 151 34.00 -3.53 -1.63
N ASP A 152 33.20 -4.59 -1.83
CA ASP A 152 31.89 -4.47 -2.46
C ASP A 152 30.93 -3.77 -1.51
N ALA A 153 30.03 -2.96 -2.08
CA ALA A 153 28.99 -2.28 -1.30
C ALA A 153 28.04 -3.30 -0.65
N ASP A 154 27.58 -2.98 0.56
CA ASP A 154 26.58 -3.78 1.25
C ASP A 154 25.31 -3.90 0.40
N VAL A 155 24.64 -5.06 0.50
CA VAL A 155 23.41 -5.34 -0.26
C VAL A 155 22.37 -4.24 -0.05
N SER A 156 22.27 -3.72 1.17
CA SER A 156 21.34 -2.66 1.55
C SER A 156 21.62 -1.33 0.85
N ASP A 157 22.88 -1.04 0.48
CA ASP A 157 23.32 0.21 -0.14
C ASP A 157 23.34 0.15 -1.67
N THR A 158 23.07 -1.02 -2.23
CA THR A 158 22.89 -1.19 -3.68
C THR A 158 21.46 -0.89 -4.13
N HIS A 159 21.30 -0.52 -5.40
CA HIS A 159 19.99 -0.31 -6.00
C HIS A 159 19.26 -1.65 -6.15
N ASN A 160 18.31 -1.92 -5.26
CA ASN A 160 17.52 -3.15 -5.24
C ASN A 160 16.09 -2.84 -5.68
N PHE A 161 15.45 -3.75 -6.43
CA PHE A 161 14.04 -3.59 -6.81
C PHE A 161 13.38 -4.94 -7.08
N LEU A 162 12.06 -4.99 -6.87
CA LEU A 162 11.22 -6.14 -7.13
C LEU A 162 10.36 -5.85 -8.37
N THR A 163 10.25 -6.83 -9.27
CA THR A 163 9.25 -6.83 -10.32
C THR A 163 8.49 -8.16 -10.32
N ALA A 164 7.20 -8.13 -10.61
CA ALA A 164 6.37 -9.32 -10.73
C ALA A 164 5.80 -9.43 -12.13
N ASP A 165 5.68 -10.66 -12.64
CA ASP A 165 4.99 -10.92 -13.89
C ASP A 165 3.51 -10.49 -13.76
N PRO A 166 2.95 -9.68 -14.68
CA PRO A 166 1.53 -9.33 -14.67
C PRO A 166 0.60 -10.53 -14.68
N SER A 167 1.03 -11.64 -15.27
CA SER A 167 0.30 -12.91 -15.27
C SER A 167 0.49 -13.71 -13.98
N SER A 168 1.34 -13.27 -13.05
CA SER A 168 1.69 -13.94 -11.79
C SER A 168 2.32 -15.33 -11.97
N ARG A 169 3.21 -15.51 -12.96
CA ARG A 169 3.99 -16.75 -13.13
C ARG A 169 5.29 -16.75 -12.32
N CYS A 170 5.89 -15.59 -12.14
CA CYS A 170 7.07 -15.42 -11.29
C CYS A 170 7.19 -13.98 -10.79
N ALA A 171 8.05 -13.78 -9.81
CA ALA A 171 8.57 -12.49 -9.41
C ALA A 171 10.10 -12.53 -9.42
N THR A 172 10.73 -11.37 -9.59
CA THR A 172 12.17 -11.24 -9.67
C THR A 172 12.64 -10.10 -8.79
N LEU A 173 13.61 -10.38 -7.92
CA LEU A 173 14.27 -9.41 -7.07
C LEU A 173 15.69 -9.21 -7.58
N LYS A 174 16.02 -8.00 -8.03
CA LYS A 174 17.40 -7.57 -8.27
C LYS A 174 17.95 -7.07 -6.94
N PHE A 175 19.09 -7.62 -6.51
CA PHE A 175 19.76 -7.19 -5.29
C PHE A 175 21.28 -7.24 -5.41
N GLY A 176 21.99 -6.49 -4.55
CA GLY A 176 23.45 -6.42 -4.62
C GLY A 176 23.93 -5.80 -5.94
N ALA A 177 25.22 -5.97 -6.23
CA ALA A 177 25.82 -5.48 -7.47
C ALA A 177 25.28 -6.22 -8.71
N ASN A 178 25.21 -7.55 -8.65
CA ASN A 178 25.00 -8.43 -9.81
C ASN A 178 24.16 -9.68 -9.49
N LYS A 179 23.30 -9.64 -8.48
CA LYS A 179 22.49 -10.80 -8.09
C LYS A 179 21.02 -10.61 -8.47
N LEU A 180 20.41 -11.73 -8.83
CA LEU A 180 19.02 -11.81 -9.25
C LEU A 180 18.39 -13.06 -8.63
N ALA A 181 17.31 -12.87 -7.89
CA ALA A 181 16.50 -13.97 -7.37
C ALA A 181 15.21 -14.06 -8.17
N ILE A 182 14.86 -15.27 -8.63
CA ILE A 182 13.62 -15.54 -9.34
C ILE A 182 12.77 -16.44 -8.45
N LEU A 183 11.57 -15.97 -8.13
CA LEU A 183 10.56 -16.70 -7.36
C LEU A 183 9.44 -17.15 -8.29
N PRO A 184 9.42 -18.41 -8.72
CA PRO A 184 8.33 -18.94 -9.55
C PRO A 184 7.07 -19.18 -8.70
N PHE A 185 5.91 -18.96 -9.29
CA PHE A 185 4.60 -19.26 -8.70
C PHE A 185 3.97 -20.44 -9.43
N ARG A 186 3.32 -21.33 -8.67
CA ARG A 186 2.48 -22.37 -9.26
C ARG A 186 1.12 -21.75 -9.58
N GLN A 187 0.73 -21.88 -10.84
CA GLN A 187 -0.57 -21.47 -11.37
C GLN A 187 -1.49 -22.66 -11.54
#